data_AF-A0A565CE05-F1
#
_entry.id   AF-A0A565CE05-F1
#
_cell.length_a   1.000
_cell.length_b   1.000
_cell.length_c   1.000
_cell.angle_alpha   90.00
_cell.angle_beta   90.00
_cell.angle_gamma   90.00
#
_symmetry.space_group_name_H-M   'P 1'
#
loop_
_entity.id
_entity.type
_entity.pdbx_description
1 polymer ?
#
loop_
_entity_poly.entity_id
_entity_poly.type
_entity_poly.pdbx_seq_one_letter_code
_entity_poly.pdbx_strand_id
1 'polypeptide(L)'
;MEKKQRNRKNDHEEMHVKKKTKLEWPWQDCAHAIGTLIKFTGVGKNKKYHYKTFEFHGTKYQLEDSVMLTPEDINRKPYIAIIKDIYIQGKEGYVKIEVQWFYRPEDVDKKYLTNWKSKDSSDLFYSFHRDEVFAESVMYKCTVDFVPENEQIPNRSKYPEFIVQTVYDIVKKKLQKFDSSSFNKIQKNEIDLLVAKTTSRVGHLRDNEKDKKVLKSRRKQYFPKRFIKKVERTSPENSNVVNASLDILGQFLEKFDT
;
A
#
# COMPACT_ATOMS: atom_id res chain seq x y z
N MET A 1 -47.26 28.99 63.10
CA MET A 1 -46.97 28.38 61.78
C MET A 1 -45.63 28.91 61.30
N GLU A 2 -45.10 28.37 60.20
CA GLU A 2 -43.85 28.76 59.51
C GLU A 2 -42.53 28.14 60.00
N LYS A 3 -42.29 26.91 59.53
CA LYS A 3 -40.96 26.34 59.39
C LYS A 3 -40.36 26.77 58.04
N LYS A 4 -39.22 27.47 58.12
CA LYS A 4 -38.08 27.53 57.18
C LYS A 4 -38.20 26.63 55.92
N GLN A 5 -38.45 27.25 54.77
CA GLN A 5 -38.20 26.63 53.45
C GLN A 5 -36.69 26.69 53.14
N ARG A 6 -36.09 25.52 52.94
CA ARG A 6 -34.72 25.37 52.42
C ARG A 6 -34.79 25.02 50.92
N ASN A 7 -33.96 25.74 50.17
CA ASN A 7 -33.64 25.60 48.75
C ASN A 7 -33.58 24.17 48.20
N ARG A 8 -34.08 24.02 46.96
CA ARG A 8 -33.40 23.27 45.89
C ARG A 8 -33.61 24.03 44.57
N LYS A 9 -32.58 24.76 44.14
CA LYS A 9 -32.44 25.21 42.75
C LYS A 9 -32.11 23.98 41.91
N ASN A 10 -32.89 23.73 40.87
CA ASN A 10 -32.54 22.82 39.80
C ASN A 10 -31.69 23.62 38.82
N ASP A 11 -30.37 23.46 38.89
CA ASP A 11 -29.46 23.95 37.87
C ASP A 11 -29.56 22.99 36.68
N HIS A 12 -30.39 23.37 35.71
CA HIS A 12 -30.42 22.77 34.38
C HIS A 12 -29.18 23.29 33.63
N GLU A 13 -28.03 22.65 33.83
CA GLU A 13 -26.91 22.78 32.91
C GLU A 13 -27.29 22.07 31.61
N GLU A 14 -27.80 22.86 30.65
CA GLU A 14 -27.84 22.47 29.25
C GLU A 14 -26.41 22.13 28.80
N MET A 15 -26.06 20.84 28.85
CA MET A 15 -24.93 20.33 28.09
C MET A 15 -25.21 20.61 26.61
N HIS A 16 -24.61 21.69 26.10
CA HIS A 16 -24.42 21.90 24.68
C HIS A 16 -23.80 20.63 24.10
N VAL A 17 -24.65 19.81 23.48
CA VAL A 17 -24.24 18.74 22.59
C VAL A 17 -23.44 19.43 21.50
N LYS A 18 -22.10 19.37 21.61
CA LYS A 18 -21.22 19.68 20.50
C LYS A 18 -21.71 18.82 19.35
N LYS A 19 -22.45 19.43 18.41
CA LYS A 19 -22.74 18.85 17.10
C LYS A 19 -21.41 18.28 16.64
N LYS A 20 -21.31 16.94 16.58
CA LYS A 20 -20.22 16.29 15.86
C LYS A 20 -20.26 16.92 14.48
N THR A 21 -19.32 17.82 14.22
CA THR A 21 -19.11 18.38 12.91
C THR A 21 -18.91 17.18 12.02
N LYS A 22 -19.95 16.84 11.25
CA LYS A 22 -19.88 15.85 10.21
C LYS A 22 -18.77 16.35 9.32
N LEU A 23 -17.60 15.71 9.40
CA LEU A 23 -16.48 15.96 8.49
C LEU A 23 -17.02 15.60 7.10
N GLU A 24 -17.66 16.56 6.46
CA GLU A 24 -18.03 16.48 5.06
C GLU A 24 -16.73 16.76 4.31
N TRP A 25 -15.95 15.71 4.11
CA TRP A 25 -14.94 15.70 3.07
C TRP A 25 -15.63 16.13 1.76
N PRO A 26 -15.02 17.04 0.98
CA PRO A 26 -15.55 17.36 -0.34
C PRO A 26 -15.78 16.04 -1.07
N TRP A 27 -17.00 15.81 -1.55
CA TRP A 27 -17.34 14.54 -2.20
C TRP A 27 -16.39 14.20 -3.35
N GLN A 28 -15.74 15.20 -3.96
CA GLN A 28 -14.74 15.01 -5.00
C GLN A 28 -13.48 14.23 -4.54
N ASP A 29 -13.20 14.18 -3.24
CA ASP A 29 -12.03 13.50 -2.68
C ASP A 29 -12.35 12.17 -2.00
N CYS A 30 -13.60 11.68 -2.09
CA CYS A 30 -14.00 10.41 -1.51
C CYS A 30 -13.79 9.24 -2.49
N ALA A 31 -13.71 8.02 -1.97
CA ALA A 31 -13.73 6.83 -2.81
C ALA A 31 -15.16 6.56 -3.30
N HIS A 32 -15.30 6.14 -4.57
CA HIS A 32 -16.61 5.87 -5.18
C HIS A 32 -16.65 4.50 -5.85
N ALA A 33 -17.66 3.70 -5.53
CA ALA A 33 -17.87 2.43 -6.22
C ALA A 33 -18.25 2.68 -7.69
N ILE A 34 -17.63 1.94 -8.62
CA ILE A 34 -17.91 2.05 -10.05
C ILE A 34 -18.51 0.73 -10.56
N GLY A 35 -19.44 0.88 -11.50
CA GLY A 35 -19.98 -0.23 -12.29
C GLY A 35 -21.21 -0.86 -11.68
N THR A 36 -21.53 -2.06 -12.14
CA THR A 36 -22.76 -2.75 -11.75
C THR A 36 -22.62 -3.39 -10.38
N LEU A 37 -23.67 -3.23 -9.56
CA LEU A 37 -23.87 -4.00 -8.34
C LEU A 37 -23.83 -5.50 -8.64
N ILE A 38 -22.94 -6.24 -8.00
CA ILE A 38 -22.77 -7.69 -8.22
C ILE A 38 -23.79 -8.48 -7.41
N LYS A 39 -23.90 -8.14 -6.13
CA LYS A 39 -24.72 -8.87 -5.15
C LYS A 39 -25.02 -7.97 -3.97
N PHE A 40 -26.01 -8.37 -3.19
CA PHE A 40 -26.23 -7.86 -1.85
C PHE A 40 -26.00 -8.96 -0.83
N THR A 41 -25.52 -8.61 0.36
CA THR A 41 -25.44 -9.53 1.50
C THR A 41 -25.96 -8.83 2.76
N GLY A 42 -26.30 -9.60 3.80
CA GLY A 42 -26.83 -9.06 5.04
C GLY A 42 -28.26 -8.52 4.95
N VAL A 43 -28.81 -8.10 6.09
CA VAL A 43 -30.18 -7.60 6.24
C VAL A 43 -30.24 -6.33 7.08
N GLY A 44 -31.26 -5.51 6.86
CA GLY A 44 -31.48 -4.28 7.61
C GLY A 44 -30.29 -3.33 7.56
N LYS A 45 -29.81 -2.90 8.74
CA LYS A 45 -28.66 -2.00 8.86
C LYS A 45 -27.33 -2.62 8.40
N ASN A 46 -27.24 -3.94 8.36
CA ASN A 46 -26.03 -4.67 7.97
C ASN A 46 -26.02 -5.03 6.48
N LYS A 47 -27.00 -4.57 5.69
CA LYS A 47 -27.06 -4.83 4.26
C LYS A 47 -25.86 -4.18 3.55
N LYS A 48 -25.08 -5.00 2.84
CA LYS A 48 -23.91 -4.62 2.04
C LYS A 48 -24.23 -4.73 0.55
N TYR A 49 -23.83 -3.73 -0.22
CA TYR A 49 -23.97 -3.65 -1.67
C TYR A 49 -22.59 -3.84 -2.30
N HIS A 50 -22.36 -4.94 -3.00
CA HIS A 50 -21.02 -5.35 -3.44
C HIS A 50 -20.72 -4.96 -4.89
N TYR A 51 -19.49 -4.51 -5.14
CA TYR A 51 -19.03 -3.99 -6.43
C TYR A 51 -17.73 -4.68 -6.85
N LYS A 52 -17.41 -4.62 -8.15
CA LYS A 52 -16.14 -5.17 -8.67
C LYS A 52 -14.99 -4.18 -8.55
N THR A 53 -15.31 -2.89 -8.48
CA THR A 53 -14.36 -1.81 -8.72
C THR A 53 -14.78 -0.57 -7.94
N PHE A 54 -13.81 0.21 -7.49
CA PHE A 54 -14.00 1.57 -7.02
C PHE A 54 -12.95 2.50 -7.62
N GLU A 55 -13.21 3.80 -7.63
CA GLU A 55 -12.26 4.85 -7.96
C GLU A 55 -11.86 5.61 -6.71
N PHE A 56 -10.59 5.98 -6.64
CA PHE A 56 -10.10 6.93 -5.65
C PHE A 56 -8.92 7.70 -6.25
N HIS A 57 -8.94 9.04 -6.12
CA HIS A 57 -7.97 9.95 -6.74
C HIS A 57 -7.69 9.64 -8.23
N GLY A 58 -8.74 9.39 -9.01
CA GLY A 58 -8.64 9.09 -10.45
C GLY A 58 -8.02 7.72 -10.79
N THR A 59 -7.71 6.89 -9.79
CA THR A 59 -7.19 5.53 -9.98
C THR A 59 -8.28 4.51 -9.70
N LYS A 60 -8.39 3.52 -10.59
CA LYS A 60 -9.36 2.41 -10.45
C LYS A 60 -8.72 1.22 -9.75
N TYR A 61 -9.43 0.70 -8.76
CA TYR A 61 -9.04 -0.44 -7.95
C TYR A 61 -10.10 -1.53 -8.06
N GLN A 62 -9.67 -2.78 -8.19
CA GLN A 62 -10.51 -3.96 -8.41
C GLN A 62 -10.21 -5.04 -7.38
N LEU A 63 -11.08 -6.06 -7.35
CA LEU A 63 -10.83 -7.27 -6.59
C LEU A 63 -9.50 -7.92 -7.01
N GLU A 64 -8.77 -8.48 -6.04
CA GLU A 64 -7.46 -9.11 -6.20
C GLU A 64 -6.32 -8.17 -6.63
N ASP A 65 -6.53 -6.85 -6.62
CA ASP A 65 -5.43 -5.88 -6.68
C ASP A 65 -4.67 -5.82 -5.35
N SER A 66 -3.35 -5.71 -5.42
CA SER A 66 -2.50 -5.42 -4.28
C SER A 66 -2.36 -3.91 -4.11
N VAL A 67 -2.55 -3.43 -2.88
CA VAL A 67 -2.56 -1.99 -2.56
C VAL A 67 -1.71 -1.68 -1.35
N MET A 68 -1.14 -0.48 -1.33
CA MET A 68 -0.60 0.13 -0.13
C MET A 68 -1.67 0.94 0.59
N LEU A 69 -1.68 0.83 1.90
CA LEU A 69 -2.65 1.45 2.79
C LEU A 69 -1.92 2.36 3.78
N THR A 70 -2.52 3.50 4.05
CA THR A 70 -2.03 4.47 5.05
C THR A 70 -1.95 3.77 6.42
N PRO A 71 -0.79 3.85 7.10
CA PRO A 71 -0.64 3.25 8.41
C PRO A 71 -1.38 4.06 9.48
N GLU A 72 -1.77 3.41 10.58
CA GLU A 72 -2.36 4.11 11.73
C GLU A 72 -1.35 5.02 12.45
N ASP A 73 -0.09 4.62 12.47
CA ASP A 73 1.04 5.37 13.03
C ASP A 73 1.91 5.90 11.89
N ILE A 74 2.10 7.22 11.86
CA ILE A 74 2.88 7.93 10.83
C ILE A 74 4.34 7.45 10.79
N ASN A 75 4.86 6.92 11.90
CA ASN A 75 6.23 6.40 11.97
C ASN A 75 6.37 4.98 11.39
N ARG A 76 5.25 4.32 11.07
CA ARG A 76 5.26 3.00 10.44
C ARG A 76 5.29 3.13 8.92
N LYS A 77 5.85 2.11 8.28
CA LYS A 77 5.75 1.98 6.83
C LYS A 77 4.29 1.71 6.44
N PRO A 78 3.88 2.10 5.22
CA PRO A 78 2.56 1.74 4.72
C PRO A 78 2.31 0.24 4.78
N TYR A 79 1.08 -0.13 5.12
CA TYR A 79 0.62 -1.51 5.13
C TYR A 79 0.38 -1.96 3.69
N ILE A 80 0.48 -3.27 3.44
CA ILE A 80 0.19 -3.83 2.12
C ILE A 80 -0.89 -4.89 2.28
N ALA A 81 -1.84 -4.93 1.36
CA ALA A 81 -2.92 -5.91 1.37
C ALA A 81 -3.42 -6.25 -0.03
N ILE A 82 -4.17 -7.35 -0.16
CA ILE A 82 -4.96 -7.70 -1.35
C ILE A 82 -6.42 -7.33 -1.10
N ILE A 83 -7.07 -6.64 -2.04
CA ILE A 83 -8.51 -6.37 -1.97
C ILE A 83 -9.29 -7.67 -2.22
N LYS A 84 -10.13 -8.10 -1.28
CA LYS A 84 -10.95 -9.32 -1.36
C LYS A 84 -12.43 -9.06 -1.57
N ASP A 85 -12.94 -7.92 -1.11
CA ASP A 85 -14.31 -7.47 -1.33
C ASP A 85 -14.39 -5.94 -1.36
N ILE A 86 -15.37 -5.40 -2.08
CA ILE A 86 -15.64 -3.96 -2.19
C ILE A 86 -17.13 -3.78 -2.01
N TYR A 87 -17.56 -2.99 -1.03
CA TYR A 87 -18.98 -2.77 -0.78
C TYR A 87 -19.28 -1.44 -0.12
N ILE A 88 -20.54 -1.02 -0.25
CA ILE A 88 -21.11 0.09 0.50
C ILE A 88 -22.06 -0.51 1.53
N GLN A 89 -21.98 -0.01 2.77
CA GLN A 89 -22.84 -0.45 3.88
C GLN A 89 -23.51 0.76 4.55
N GLY A 90 -24.79 0.63 4.88
CA GLY A 90 -25.54 1.69 5.55
C GLY A 90 -25.91 2.85 4.62
N LYS A 91 -26.26 3.99 5.22
CA LYS A 91 -26.76 5.18 4.49
C LYS A 91 -25.66 6.20 4.17
N GLU A 92 -24.47 6.02 4.73
CA GLU A 92 -23.38 7.00 4.63
C GLU A 92 -22.70 6.97 3.25
N GLY A 93 -22.86 5.88 2.49
CA GLY A 93 -22.39 5.80 1.11
C GLY A 93 -20.89 5.54 0.96
N TYR A 94 -20.11 5.54 2.05
CA TYR A 94 -18.68 5.28 2.01
C TYR A 94 -18.36 3.89 1.47
N VAL A 95 -17.32 3.82 0.65
CA VAL A 95 -16.82 2.57 0.12
C VAL A 95 -15.93 1.91 1.18
N LYS A 96 -16.30 0.70 1.55
CA LYS A 96 -15.50 -0.17 2.40
C LYS A 96 -14.90 -1.28 1.57
N ILE A 97 -13.71 -1.71 1.96
CA ILE A 97 -13.02 -2.83 1.34
C ILE A 97 -12.69 -3.87 2.41
N GLU A 98 -12.91 -5.14 2.09
CA GLU A 98 -12.33 -6.25 2.85
C GLU A 98 -10.97 -6.52 2.25
N VAL A 99 -9.93 -6.43 3.06
CA VAL A 99 -8.54 -6.62 2.63
C VAL A 99 -7.93 -7.82 3.32
N GLN A 100 -6.95 -8.44 2.67
CA GLN A 100 -6.17 -9.54 3.21
C GLN A 100 -4.71 -9.11 3.34
N TRP A 101 -4.20 -9.17 4.57
CA TRP A 101 -2.97 -8.48 4.95
C TRP A 101 -1.68 -9.19 4.53
N PHE A 102 -0.68 -8.37 4.22
CA PHE A 102 0.72 -8.76 4.30
C PHE A 102 1.36 -8.15 5.56
N TYR A 103 2.33 -8.87 6.12
CA TYR A 103 3.14 -8.41 7.24
C TYR A 103 4.57 -8.20 6.78
N ARG A 104 5.19 -7.10 7.22
CA ARG A 104 6.62 -6.95 7.06
C ARG A 104 7.35 -7.75 8.14
N PRO A 105 8.62 -8.10 7.93
CA PRO A 105 9.44 -8.71 8.97
C PRO A 105 9.47 -7.90 10.26
N GLU A 106 9.55 -6.57 10.17
CA GLU A 106 9.51 -5.67 11.32
C GLU A 106 8.17 -5.66 12.10
N ASP A 107 7.07 -6.10 11.47
CA ASP A 107 5.75 -6.18 12.12
C ASP A 107 5.57 -7.49 12.93
N VAL A 108 6.50 -8.43 12.79
CA VAL A 108 6.48 -9.73 13.48
C VAL A 108 7.48 -9.74 14.62
N ASP A 109 7.04 -10.19 15.79
CA ASP A 109 7.91 -10.30 16.96
C ASP A 109 9.12 -11.20 16.66
N LYS A 110 10.32 -10.69 16.95
CA LYS A 110 11.61 -11.30 16.63
C LYS A 110 11.74 -12.76 17.11
N LYS A 111 11.05 -13.14 18.19
CA LYS A 111 11.07 -14.54 18.66
C LYS A 111 10.53 -15.53 17.63
N TYR A 112 9.60 -15.10 16.77
CA TYR A 112 8.99 -15.93 15.73
C TYR A 112 9.77 -15.92 14.42
N LEU A 113 10.78 -15.04 14.31
CA LEU A 113 11.68 -14.91 13.16
C LEU A 113 13.02 -15.66 13.35
N THR A 114 13.18 -16.44 14.42
CA THR A 114 14.46 -17.04 14.83
C THR A 114 15.17 -17.84 13.72
N ASN A 115 14.41 -18.51 12.85
CA ASN A 115 14.95 -19.27 11.72
C ASN A 115 14.72 -18.60 10.36
N TRP A 116 14.13 -17.41 10.35
CA TRP A 116 13.86 -16.67 9.13
C TRP A 116 14.96 -15.62 8.91
N LYS A 117 15.58 -15.66 7.73
CA LYS A 117 16.56 -14.66 7.31
C LYS A 117 15.94 -13.85 6.19
N SER A 118 15.81 -12.55 6.41
CA SER A 118 15.52 -11.60 5.34
C SER A 118 16.57 -11.77 4.26
N LYS A 119 16.11 -12.01 3.05
CA LYS A 119 16.96 -11.95 1.87
C LYS A 119 17.00 -10.52 1.34
N ASP A 120 15.97 -9.72 1.63
CA ASP A 120 15.82 -8.36 1.14
C ASP A 120 14.85 -7.50 1.98
N SER A 121 14.95 -6.18 1.86
CA SER A 121 14.03 -5.21 2.48
C SER A 121 12.62 -5.22 1.87
N SER A 122 12.48 -5.85 0.70
CA SER A 122 11.23 -5.99 -0.06
C SER A 122 10.46 -7.27 0.28
N ASP A 123 10.96 -8.06 1.24
CA ASP A 123 10.34 -9.30 1.66
C ASP A 123 9.07 -9.01 2.50
N LEU A 124 7.98 -9.71 2.16
CA LEU A 124 6.72 -9.69 2.90
C LEU A 124 6.29 -11.09 3.29
N PHE A 125 5.45 -11.17 4.31
CA PHE A 125 4.72 -12.38 4.68
C PHE A 125 3.27 -12.26 4.30
N TYR A 126 2.77 -13.21 3.51
CA TYR A 126 1.35 -13.29 3.24
C TYR A 126 0.60 -13.79 4.48
N SER A 127 -0.59 -13.29 4.74
CA SER A 127 -1.46 -13.82 5.78
C SER A 127 -2.85 -14.11 5.26
N PHE A 128 -3.55 -15.02 5.93
CA PHE A 128 -4.99 -15.23 5.76
C PHE A 128 -5.83 -14.29 6.64
N HIS A 129 -5.17 -13.37 7.37
CA HIS A 129 -5.84 -12.36 8.17
C HIS A 129 -6.54 -11.35 7.27
N ARG A 130 -7.84 -11.12 7.52
CA ARG A 130 -8.67 -10.18 6.78
C ARG A 130 -9.32 -9.18 7.71
N ASP A 131 -9.37 -7.93 7.27
CA ASP A 131 -10.07 -6.85 7.97
C ASP A 131 -10.88 -5.98 7.01
N GLU A 132 -11.84 -5.26 7.57
CA GLU A 132 -12.62 -4.22 6.90
C GLU A 132 -11.92 -2.86 7.12
N VAL A 133 -11.62 -2.17 6.02
CA VAL A 133 -11.07 -0.81 6.06
C VAL A 133 -11.83 0.10 5.09
N PHE A 134 -11.68 1.41 5.26
CA PHE A 134 -12.21 2.40 4.33
C PHE A 134 -11.36 2.45 3.06
N ALA A 135 -12.00 2.59 1.90
CA ALA A 135 -11.30 2.67 0.62
C ALA A 135 -10.39 3.91 0.53
N GLU A 136 -10.71 4.97 1.27
CA GLU A 136 -9.92 6.20 1.39
C GLU A 136 -8.54 5.97 2.05
N SER A 137 -8.33 4.84 2.73
CA SER A 137 -7.01 4.48 3.26
C SER A 137 -6.03 4.02 2.17
N VAL A 138 -6.48 3.76 0.95
CA VAL A 138 -5.63 3.31 -0.16
C VAL A 138 -4.77 4.45 -0.67
N MET A 139 -3.45 4.25 -0.64
CA MET A 139 -2.49 5.22 -1.18
C MET A 139 -2.26 4.99 -2.67
N TYR A 140 -1.87 3.77 -3.06
CA TYR A 140 -1.61 3.39 -4.45
C TYR A 140 -1.64 1.88 -4.66
N LYS A 141 -1.72 1.47 -5.93
CA LYS A 141 -1.60 0.07 -6.35
C LYS A 141 -0.12 -0.35 -6.36
N CYS A 142 0.18 -1.50 -5.77
CA CYS A 142 1.54 -2.06 -5.76
C CYS A 142 1.57 -3.44 -6.45
N THR A 143 2.78 -3.95 -6.68
CA THR A 143 2.97 -5.30 -7.24
C THR A 143 3.65 -6.20 -6.24
N VAL A 144 3.02 -7.35 -5.97
CA VAL A 144 3.54 -8.40 -5.11
C VAL A 144 3.71 -9.67 -5.93
N ASP A 145 4.90 -10.26 -5.89
CA ASP A 145 5.22 -11.54 -6.52
C ASP A 145 5.26 -12.66 -5.47
N PHE A 146 4.56 -13.76 -5.75
CA PHE A 146 4.59 -14.97 -4.95
C PHE A 146 5.57 -15.95 -5.59
N VAL A 147 6.73 -16.10 -4.98
CA VAL A 147 7.86 -16.88 -5.54
C VAL A 147 8.17 -18.05 -4.62
N PRO A 148 8.00 -19.31 -5.08
CA PRO A 148 8.44 -20.48 -4.33
C PRO A 148 9.95 -20.41 -4.01
N GLU A 149 10.37 -20.95 -2.88
CA GLU A 149 11.75 -20.77 -2.37
C GLU A 149 12.85 -21.26 -3.31
N ASN A 150 12.54 -22.26 -4.14
CA ASN A 150 13.48 -22.87 -5.09
C ASN A 150 13.53 -22.16 -6.45
N GLU A 151 12.69 -21.15 -6.68
CA GLU A 151 12.68 -20.38 -7.91
C GLU A 151 13.54 -19.12 -7.76
N GLN A 152 14.28 -18.78 -8.81
CA GLN A 152 15.08 -17.55 -8.79
C GLN A 152 14.17 -16.34 -8.81
N ILE A 153 14.43 -15.42 -7.88
CA ILE A 153 13.74 -14.13 -7.87
C ILE A 153 14.00 -13.44 -9.21
N PRO A 154 12.96 -12.93 -9.91
CA PRO A 154 13.12 -12.22 -11.17
C PRO A 154 14.14 -11.08 -11.03
N ASN A 155 14.83 -10.73 -12.13
CA ASN A 155 15.80 -9.64 -12.11
C ASN A 155 15.12 -8.31 -11.71
N ARG A 156 15.39 -7.86 -10.48
CA ARG A 156 14.75 -6.73 -9.80
C ARG A 156 14.95 -5.38 -10.48
N SER A 157 15.95 -5.27 -11.38
CA SER A 157 16.14 -4.08 -12.21
C SER A 157 14.97 -3.83 -13.17
N LYS A 158 14.04 -4.78 -13.34
CA LYS A 158 12.86 -4.63 -14.21
C LYS A 158 11.49 -4.87 -13.53
N TYR A 159 11.36 -5.65 -12.44
CA TYR A 159 10.09 -5.99 -11.71
C TYR A 159 10.40 -6.66 -10.35
N PRO A 160 9.52 -6.81 -9.32
CA PRO A 160 8.42 -6.01 -8.73
C PRO A 160 8.85 -5.23 -7.46
N GLU A 161 7.91 -4.56 -6.76
CA GLU A 161 8.15 -3.80 -5.53
C GLU A 161 8.26 -4.69 -4.26
N PHE A 162 7.57 -5.84 -4.22
CA PHE A 162 7.59 -6.77 -3.08
C PHE A 162 7.59 -8.24 -3.49
N ILE A 163 8.17 -9.09 -2.63
CA ILE A 163 8.25 -10.54 -2.81
C ILE A 163 7.73 -11.26 -1.58
N VAL A 164 7.01 -12.35 -1.83
CA VAL A 164 6.47 -13.24 -0.79
C VAL A 164 6.93 -14.65 -1.09
N GLN A 165 7.59 -15.27 -0.10
CA GLN A 165 7.96 -16.69 -0.14
C GLN A 165 7.38 -17.49 1.04
N THR A 166 6.80 -16.79 2.01
CA THR A 166 6.33 -17.37 3.27
C THR A 166 5.00 -16.79 3.68
N VAL A 167 4.21 -17.61 4.37
CA VAL A 167 2.93 -17.26 4.96
C VAL A 167 3.10 -17.13 6.47
N TYR A 168 2.58 -16.04 7.03
CA TYR A 168 2.50 -15.79 8.46
C TYR A 168 1.09 -16.09 8.97
N ASP A 169 1.01 -17.08 9.87
CA ASP A 169 -0.19 -17.36 10.64
C ASP A 169 -0.18 -16.51 11.91
N ILE A 170 -1.00 -15.46 11.96
CA ILE A 170 -1.08 -14.54 13.09
C ILE A 170 -1.62 -15.21 14.36
N VAL A 171 -2.48 -16.22 14.22
CA VAL A 171 -3.11 -16.92 15.35
C VAL A 171 -2.09 -17.87 15.98
N LYS A 172 -1.41 -18.67 15.16
CA LYS A 172 -0.37 -19.61 15.63
C LYS A 172 0.99 -18.95 15.84
N LYS A 173 1.14 -17.69 15.41
CA LYS A 173 2.40 -16.91 15.44
C LYS A 173 3.55 -17.68 14.82
N LYS A 174 3.33 -18.20 13.60
CA LYS A 174 4.27 -19.10 12.92
C LYS A 174 4.40 -18.76 11.43
N LEU A 175 5.65 -18.75 10.96
CA LEU A 175 5.99 -18.69 9.54
C LEU A 175 6.02 -20.08 8.92
N GLN A 176 5.40 -20.21 7.75
CA GLN A 176 5.27 -21.46 7.00
C GLN A 176 5.55 -21.20 5.52
N LYS A 177 6.24 -22.13 4.86
CA LYS A 177 6.51 -22.07 3.41
C LYS A 177 5.29 -22.54 2.61
N PHE A 178 5.18 -22.16 1.35
CA PHE A 178 4.02 -22.48 0.48
C PHE A 178 3.75 -23.98 0.29
N ASP A 179 4.75 -24.83 0.44
CA ASP A 179 4.69 -26.30 0.33
C ASP A 179 4.33 -27.00 1.64
N SER A 180 4.10 -26.25 2.71
CA SER A 180 3.79 -26.82 4.02
C SER A 180 2.47 -27.59 4.02
N SER A 181 2.48 -28.79 4.60
CA SER A 181 1.30 -29.67 4.73
C SER A 181 0.27 -29.18 5.75
N SER A 182 0.57 -28.11 6.49
CA SER A 182 -0.30 -27.53 7.51
C SER A 182 -1.42 -26.64 6.95
N PHE A 183 -1.41 -26.33 5.64
CA PHE A 183 -2.51 -25.60 5.00
C PHE A 183 -3.67 -26.53 4.66
N ASN A 184 -4.89 -26.05 4.90
CA ASN A 184 -6.06 -26.74 4.39
C ASN A 184 -6.18 -26.56 2.86
N LYS A 185 -7.08 -27.33 2.24
CA LYS A 185 -7.27 -27.31 0.77
C LYS A 185 -7.61 -25.92 0.22
N ILE A 186 -8.38 -25.11 0.95
CA ILE A 186 -8.77 -23.77 0.52
C ILE A 186 -7.57 -22.83 0.54
N GLN A 187 -6.82 -22.83 1.65
CA GLN A 187 -5.59 -22.04 1.82
C GLN A 187 -4.55 -22.41 0.77
N LYS A 188 -4.36 -23.71 0.53
CA LYS A 188 -3.41 -24.20 -0.46
C LYS A 188 -3.80 -23.78 -1.87
N ASN A 189 -5.06 -23.94 -2.25
CA ASN A 189 -5.56 -23.48 -3.55
C ASN A 189 -5.38 -21.96 -3.74
N GLU A 190 -5.60 -21.15 -2.70
CA GLU A 190 -5.40 -19.70 -2.78
C GLU A 190 -3.93 -19.34 -3.02
N ILE A 191 -3.01 -19.97 -2.28
CA ILE A 191 -1.56 -19.80 -2.48
C ILE A 191 -1.17 -20.21 -3.90
N ASP A 192 -1.62 -21.38 -4.35
CA ASP A 192 -1.28 -21.91 -5.67
C ASP A 192 -1.79 -21.00 -6.81
N LEU A 193 -2.97 -20.39 -6.65
CA LEU A 193 -3.50 -19.38 -7.58
C LEU A 193 -2.63 -18.12 -7.62
N LEU A 194 -2.15 -17.64 -6.47
CA LEU A 194 -1.28 -16.45 -6.39
C LEU A 194 0.10 -16.70 -7.02
N VAL A 195 0.67 -17.90 -6.79
CA VAL A 195 1.90 -18.35 -7.45
C VAL A 195 1.69 -18.47 -8.96
N ALA A 196 0.60 -19.08 -9.41
CA ALA A 196 0.27 -19.21 -10.82
C ALA A 196 0.08 -17.84 -11.51
N LYS A 197 -0.57 -16.88 -10.83
CA LYS A 197 -0.74 -15.49 -11.31
C LYS A 197 0.61 -14.81 -11.48
N THR A 198 1.52 -14.98 -10.52
CA THR A 198 2.89 -14.44 -10.58
C THR A 198 3.66 -15.07 -11.75
N THR A 199 3.63 -16.39 -11.87
CA THR A 199 4.29 -17.15 -12.95
C THR A 199 3.78 -16.74 -14.32
N SER A 200 2.47 -16.49 -14.45
CA SER A 200 1.86 -16.05 -15.72
C SER A 200 2.29 -14.63 -16.12
N ARG A 201 2.49 -13.74 -15.14
CA ARG A 201 2.93 -12.36 -15.38
C ARG A 201 4.41 -12.27 -15.72
N VAL A 202 5.25 -13.03 -15.03
CA VAL A 202 6.72 -12.92 -15.14
C VAL A 202 7.31 -13.94 -16.14
N GLY A 203 6.56 -14.98 -16.48
CA GLY A 203 7.06 -16.13 -17.24
C GLY A 203 7.64 -17.21 -16.32
N HIS A 204 7.98 -18.37 -16.89
CA HIS A 204 8.54 -19.49 -16.13
C HIS A 204 9.97 -19.16 -15.67
N LEU A 205 10.20 -19.08 -14.37
CA LEU A 205 11.53 -18.94 -13.77
C LEU A 205 12.24 -20.30 -13.83
N ARG A 206 12.74 -20.66 -15.01
CA ARG A 206 13.66 -21.81 -15.16
C ARG A 206 15.08 -21.31 -15.00
N ASP A 207 15.86 -21.96 -14.15
CA ASP A 207 17.31 -21.83 -14.17
C ASP A 207 17.94 -23.22 -14.07
N ASN A 208 18.79 -23.57 -15.04
CA ASN A 208 19.71 -24.71 -14.95
C ASN A 208 20.90 -24.50 -15.93
N GLU A 209 21.98 -23.94 -15.38
CA GLU A 209 23.39 -24.29 -15.65
C GLU A 209 23.91 -24.46 -17.10
N LYS A 210 23.65 -23.54 -18.05
CA LYS A 210 24.42 -23.52 -19.32
C LYS A 210 25.09 -22.20 -19.71
N ASP A 211 24.76 -21.07 -19.08
CA ASP A 211 25.25 -19.77 -19.56
C ASP A 211 26.57 -19.29 -18.97
N LYS A 212 27.21 -20.07 -18.09
CA LYS A 212 28.58 -19.77 -17.61
C LYS A 212 29.69 -20.11 -18.60
N LYS A 213 29.39 -20.59 -19.82
CA LYS A 213 30.43 -20.94 -20.83
C LYS A 213 30.47 -20.11 -22.11
N VAL A 214 29.62 -19.10 -22.34
CA VAL A 214 29.64 -18.36 -23.62
C VAL A 214 30.15 -16.91 -23.55
N LEU A 215 30.48 -16.37 -22.37
CA LEU A 215 31.21 -15.08 -22.29
C LEU A 215 32.73 -15.25 -22.39
N LYS A 216 33.20 -15.90 -23.46
CA LYS A 216 34.57 -15.67 -23.95
C LYS A 216 34.52 -15.35 -25.45
N SER A 217 34.97 -14.14 -25.73
CA SER A 217 35.15 -13.50 -27.03
C SER A 217 33.88 -12.94 -27.69
N ARG A 218 33.74 -11.62 -27.61
CA ARG A 218 33.44 -10.79 -28.79
C ARG A 218 33.88 -9.35 -28.53
N ARG A 219 35.09 -9.10 -29.02
CA ARG A 219 35.68 -7.87 -29.57
C ARG A 219 35.01 -6.53 -29.21
N LYS A 220 35.84 -5.62 -28.68
CA LYS A 220 35.64 -4.16 -28.76
C LYS A 220 35.26 -3.80 -30.21
N GLN A 221 34.04 -3.32 -30.43
CA GLN A 221 33.64 -2.79 -31.72
C GLN A 221 33.43 -1.28 -31.61
N TYR A 222 34.23 -0.61 -32.44
CA TYR A 222 34.46 0.82 -32.56
C TYR A 222 33.23 1.50 -33.19
N PHE A 223 32.72 2.58 -32.58
CA PHE A 223 31.67 3.42 -33.17
C PHE A 223 32.29 4.55 -34.01
N PRO A 224 31.92 4.74 -35.29
CA PRO A 224 32.48 5.81 -36.11
C PRO A 224 31.90 7.19 -35.72
N LYS A 225 32.78 8.17 -35.48
CA LYS A 225 32.43 9.59 -35.26
C LYS A 225 32.01 10.28 -36.56
N ARG A 226 30.70 10.42 -36.80
CA ARG A 226 30.04 11.44 -37.65
C ARG A 226 28.64 11.59 -37.03
N PHE A 227 28.23 12.63 -36.32
CA PHE A 227 28.24 14.06 -36.61
C PHE A 227 28.40 14.84 -35.29
N ILE A 228 29.52 15.53 -35.10
CA ILE A 228 29.66 16.59 -34.10
C ILE A 228 30.15 17.81 -34.89
N LYS A 229 29.27 18.80 -35.08
CA LYS A 229 29.65 20.10 -35.63
C LYS A 229 30.13 20.97 -34.45
N LYS A 230 31.40 21.34 -34.50
CA LYS A 230 32.13 22.15 -33.51
C LYS A 230 31.78 23.62 -33.71
N VAL A 231 31.53 24.37 -32.64
CA VAL A 231 31.64 25.84 -32.64
C VAL A 231 32.49 26.24 -31.45
N GLU A 232 33.58 26.94 -31.75
CA GLU A 232 34.61 27.44 -30.84
C GLU A 232 34.21 28.78 -30.20
N ARG A 233 34.74 29.01 -29.00
CA ARG A 233 34.65 30.27 -28.25
C ARG A 233 35.72 31.25 -28.72
N THR A 234 35.37 32.53 -28.83
CA THR A 234 36.29 33.66 -28.70
C THR A 234 35.59 34.78 -27.93
N SER A 235 36.18 35.21 -26.81
CA SER A 235 35.86 36.44 -26.04
C SER A 235 36.54 37.67 -26.69
N PRO A 236 36.12 38.93 -26.41
CA PRO A 236 36.65 39.63 -25.22
C PRO A 236 35.70 40.65 -24.53
N GLU A 237 35.88 40.74 -23.20
CA GLU A 237 35.95 41.92 -22.28
C GLU A 237 34.89 43.04 -22.18
N ASN A 238 34.64 43.37 -20.88
CA ASN A 238 34.19 44.62 -20.23
C ASN A 238 32.71 45.05 -20.40
N SER A 239 31.94 45.47 -19.39
CA SER A 239 32.17 45.85 -17.98
C SER A 239 30.81 46.04 -17.26
N ASN A 240 30.84 46.04 -15.91
CA ASN A 240 29.87 46.63 -14.96
C ASN A 240 28.84 45.73 -14.26
N VAL A 241 29.28 45.19 -13.12
CA VAL A 241 28.72 45.37 -11.76
C VAL A 241 27.22 45.71 -11.63
N VAL A 242 26.45 44.78 -11.06
CA VAL A 242 25.75 44.96 -9.77
C VAL A 242 25.38 43.61 -9.16
N ASN A 243 25.72 43.44 -7.88
CA ASN A 243 25.37 42.33 -7.02
C ASN A 243 23.87 42.35 -6.67
N ALA A 244 23.22 41.19 -6.65
CA ALA A 244 22.09 40.92 -5.77
C ALA A 244 22.13 39.45 -5.34
N SER A 245 22.23 39.27 -4.02
CA SER A 245 22.42 38.03 -3.30
C SER A 245 21.22 37.09 -3.36
N LEU A 246 21.52 35.82 -3.10
CA LEU A 246 20.63 34.82 -2.50
C LEU A 246 19.73 35.41 -1.41
N ASP A 247 18.47 35.00 -1.37
CA ASP A 247 17.69 34.70 -0.14
C ASP A 247 16.19 34.58 -0.45
N ILE A 248 15.71 33.39 -0.85
CA ILE A 248 14.31 33.00 -0.63
C ILE A 248 14.27 31.51 -0.26
N LEU A 249 14.75 31.19 0.94
CA LEU A 249 14.41 29.95 1.63
C LEU A 249 14.46 30.20 3.14
N GLY A 250 13.38 30.77 3.68
CA GLY A 250 13.20 30.94 5.11
C GLY A 250 12.40 32.19 5.45
N GLN A 251 11.07 32.08 5.46
CA GLN A 251 10.14 32.91 6.25
C GLN A 251 8.70 32.48 5.96
N PHE A 252 8.24 31.40 6.59
CA PHE A 252 6.82 31.13 6.80
C PHE A 252 6.61 30.34 8.09
N LEU A 253 7.22 30.81 9.17
CA LEU A 253 6.88 30.49 10.55
C LEU A 253 7.02 31.81 11.33
N GLU A 254 6.06 32.06 12.22
CA GLU A 254 5.80 33.30 12.98
C GLU A 254 4.90 34.34 12.32
N LYS A 255 3.60 34.22 12.63
CA LYS A 255 2.69 35.32 12.98
C LYS A 255 1.32 34.72 13.31
N PHE A 256 1.11 34.34 14.57
CA PHE A 256 -0.18 34.43 15.28
C PHE A 256 0.12 34.24 16.78
N ASP A 257 0.75 35.24 17.37
CA ASP A 257 0.59 35.58 18.78
C ASP A 257 0.38 37.10 18.83
N THR A 258 -0.89 37.52 18.80
CA THR A 258 -1.38 38.76 19.41
C THR A 258 -2.90 38.70 19.53
#